data_AF-A0A3D2V148-F1
#
_entry.id   AF-A0A3D2V148-F1
#
_cell.length_a   1.000
_cell.length_b   1.000
_cell.length_c   1.000
_cell.angle_alpha   90.00
_cell.angle_beta   90.00
_cell.angle_gamma   90.00
#
_symmetry.space_group_name_H-M   'P 1'
#
loop_
_entity.id
_entity.type
_entity.pdbx_description
1 polymer ?
#
loop_
_entity_poly.entity_id
_entity_poly.type
_entity_poly.pdbx_seq_one_letter_code
_entity_poly.pdbx_strand_id
1 'polypeptide(L)'
;MKPRCQPSAALVILFFCAYPYSSLTAGTFANFESPQAHSIAVADNGNLLYAINTPNNSLSVFTLDEDGKPTLATDISVGIEPVSMALRTQTEAWVVNHISDSISVIDLELGVVTSTIQVGDRPGDIVFAGNPARAFVTSMTERTVQVIDLDSHEIVHRVHIPGNDPRTLLASVDGKRVWVAIYRSGNKTTVVPHTISPRPPKPTNDELPPAPDQGIIVQTDDP
;
A
#
# COMPACT_ATOMS: atom_id res chain seq x y z
N MET A 1 43.12 -61.48 52.10
CA MET A 1 43.24 -60.05 52.46
C MET A 1 42.81 -59.23 51.25
N LYS A 2 41.71 -58.48 51.35
CA LYS A 2 41.15 -57.65 50.26
C LYS A 2 42.05 -56.43 50.01
N PRO A 3 42.46 -56.11 48.78
CA PRO A 3 42.98 -54.79 48.45
C PRO A 3 41.83 -53.82 48.17
N ARG A 4 41.87 -52.67 48.84
CA ARG A 4 40.97 -51.51 48.65
C ARG A 4 41.26 -50.86 47.29
N CYS A 5 40.23 -50.69 46.47
CA CYS A 5 40.27 -49.83 45.27
C CYS A 5 39.96 -48.38 45.71
N GLN A 6 40.87 -47.44 45.43
CA GLN A 6 40.59 -46.00 45.48
C GLN A 6 39.97 -45.57 44.14
N PRO A 7 38.96 -44.67 44.12
CA PRO A 7 38.47 -44.11 42.87
C PRO A 7 39.41 -42.99 42.41
N SER A 8 39.91 -43.10 41.18
CA SER A 8 40.62 -42.03 40.48
C SER A 8 39.59 -40.99 40.01
N ALA A 9 39.74 -39.73 40.42
CA ALA A 9 38.91 -38.63 39.95
C ALA A 9 39.29 -38.26 38.50
N ALA A 10 38.41 -38.52 37.54
CA ALA A 10 38.57 -38.06 36.17
C ALA A 10 38.09 -36.60 36.07
N LEU A 11 39.01 -35.69 35.75
CA LEU A 11 38.72 -34.28 35.46
C LEU A 11 38.09 -34.20 34.06
N VAL A 12 36.78 -33.96 33.98
CA VAL A 12 36.09 -33.68 32.71
C VAL A 12 36.27 -32.20 32.37
N ILE A 13 37.09 -31.91 31.36
CA ILE A 13 37.23 -30.57 30.81
C ILE A 13 36.08 -30.36 29.80
N LEU A 14 35.07 -29.59 30.21
CA LEU A 14 34.00 -29.11 29.33
C LEU A 14 34.57 -28.04 28.39
N PHE A 15 34.82 -28.41 27.13
CA PHE A 15 35.08 -27.44 26.07
C PHE A 15 33.77 -26.72 25.73
N PHE A 16 33.60 -25.49 26.24
CA PHE A 16 32.60 -24.56 25.75
C PHE A 16 33.02 -24.11 24.35
N CYS A 17 32.47 -24.73 23.32
CA CYS A 17 32.58 -24.24 21.95
C CYS A 17 31.67 -23.01 21.83
N ALA A 18 32.23 -21.81 22.06
CA ALA A 18 31.53 -20.57 21.80
C ALA A 18 31.40 -20.41 20.27
N TYR A 19 30.24 -20.74 19.72
CA TYR A 19 29.90 -20.35 18.35
C TYR A 19 29.79 -18.82 18.34
N PRO A 20 30.60 -18.10 17.55
CA PRO A 20 30.37 -16.68 17.36
C PRO A 20 29.02 -16.54 16.65
N TYR A 21 28.04 -15.96 17.32
CA TYR A 21 26.88 -15.41 16.64
C TYR A 21 27.39 -14.28 15.76
N SER A 22 27.54 -14.53 14.47
CA SER A 22 27.72 -13.47 13.49
C SER A 22 26.45 -12.64 13.49
N SER A 23 26.47 -11.51 14.20
CA SER A 23 25.47 -10.48 14.02
C SER A 23 25.59 -9.97 12.59
N LEU A 24 24.68 -10.37 11.70
CA LEU A 24 24.50 -9.71 10.43
C LEU A 24 24.15 -8.26 10.74
N THR A 25 25.08 -7.34 10.48
CA THR A 25 24.73 -5.94 10.30
C THR A 25 23.78 -5.90 9.12
N ALA A 26 22.47 -5.75 9.40
CA ALA A 26 21.50 -5.44 8.37
C ALA A 26 21.98 -4.15 7.71
N GLY A 27 22.51 -4.27 6.49
CA GLY A 27 22.81 -3.09 5.69
C GLY A 27 21.53 -2.27 5.58
N THR A 28 21.61 -0.97 5.84
CA THR A 28 20.48 -0.07 5.62
C THR A 28 20.27 0.04 4.12
N PHE A 29 19.52 -0.90 3.54
CA PHE A 29 19.08 -0.79 2.16
C PHE A 29 18.01 0.30 2.12
N ALA A 30 18.38 1.49 1.66
CA ALA A 30 17.41 2.47 1.22
C ALA A 30 16.95 2.05 -0.18
N ASN A 31 15.90 1.24 -0.26
CA ASN A 31 15.24 1.01 -1.53
C ASN A 31 14.40 2.25 -1.87
N PHE A 32 14.62 2.82 -3.05
CA PHE A 32 13.74 3.84 -3.61
C PHE A 32 12.51 3.14 -4.21
N GLU A 33 11.61 2.69 -3.34
CA GLU A 33 10.35 2.06 -3.73
C GLU A 33 9.21 3.08 -3.74
N SER A 34 8.32 2.97 -4.72
CA SER A 34 7.03 3.66 -4.66
C SER A 34 6.21 3.20 -3.45
N PRO A 35 5.47 4.10 -2.80
CA PRO A 35 4.70 3.77 -1.60
C PRO A 35 3.58 2.79 -1.94
N GLN A 36 3.52 1.69 -1.20
CA GLN A 36 2.48 0.68 -1.35
C GLN A 36 1.15 1.14 -0.71
N ALA A 37 0.03 0.63 -1.22
CA ALA A 37 -1.31 0.87 -0.69
C ALA A 37 -1.86 -0.37 0.04
N HIS A 38 -2.37 -1.37 -0.70
CA HIS A 38 -2.73 -2.70 -0.17
C HIS A 38 -1.67 -3.72 -0.56
N SER A 39 -0.60 -3.81 0.22
CA SER A 39 0.55 -4.67 -0.10
C SER A 39 0.46 -6.10 0.37
N ILE A 40 -0.54 -6.45 1.17
CA ILE A 40 -0.67 -7.76 1.79
C ILE A 40 -2.14 -8.16 1.87
N ALA A 41 -2.43 -9.43 1.59
CA ALA A 41 -3.76 -10.01 1.71
C ALA A 41 -3.65 -11.42 2.27
N VAL A 42 -4.62 -11.83 3.08
CA VAL A 42 -4.75 -13.21 3.56
C VAL A 42 -5.95 -13.83 2.84
N ALA A 43 -5.80 -15.04 2.32
CA ALA A 43 -6.93 -15.79 1.76
C ALA A 43 -8.02 -16.01 2.81
N ASP A 44 -9.30 -16.09 2.41
CA ASP A 44 -10.40 -16.24 3.38
C ASP A 44 -10.29 -17.50 4.26
N ASN A 45 -9.56 -18.53 3.79
CA ASN A 45 -9.31 -19.75 4.54
C ASN A 45 -8.22 -19.62 5.63
N GLY A 46 -7.50 -18.48 5.67
CA GLY A 46 -6.44 -18.21 6.64
C GLY A 46 -5.12 -18.94 6.39
N ASN A 47 -5.01 -19.75 5.34
CA ASN A 47 -3.84 -20.63 5.12
C ASN A 47 -2.78 -20.03 4.20
N LEU A 48 -3.15 -19.01 3.43
CA LEU A 48 -2.25 -18.35 2.48
C LEU A 48 -2.19 -16.85 2.75
N LEU A 49 -0.98 -16.31 2.68
CA LEU A 49 -0.69 -14.89 2.73
C LEU A 49 0.01 -14.48 1.43
N TYR A 50 -0.53 -13.44 0.81
CA TYR A 50 -0.01 -12.84 -0.41
C TYR A 50 0.61 -11.51 -0.04
N ALA A 51 1.85 -11.27 -0.48
CA ALA A 51 2.54 -10.02 -0.23
C ALA A 51 3.21 -9.51 -1.51
N ILE A 52 3.08 -8.22 -1.76
CA ILE A 52 3.71 -7.55 -2.88
C ILE A 52 5.19 -7.32 -2.57
N ASN A 53 6.04 -7.85 -3.44
CA ASN A 53 7.48 -7.67 -3.39
C ASN A 53 7.89 -6.70 -4.51
N THR A 54 7.85 -5.41 -4.20
CA THR A 54 8.12 -4.34 -5.15
C THR A 54 9.51 -4.46 -5.80
N PRO A 55 10.61 -4.70 -5.06
CA PRO A 55 11.94 -4.86 -5.67
C PRO A 55 12.08 -6.06 -6.60
N ASN A 56 11.33 -7.13 -6.35
CA ASN A 56 11.41 -8.36 -7.13
C ASN A 56 10.38 -8.42 -8.27
N ASN A 57 9.53 -7.40 -8.42
CA ASN A 57 8.42 -7.40 -9.37
C ASN A 57 7.57 -8.68 -9.26
N SER A 58 7.27 -9.10 -8.03
CA SER A 58 6.53 -10.34 -7.77
C SER A 58 5.40 -10.17 -6.76
N LEU A 59 4.42 -11.05 -6.86
CA LEU A 59 3.52 -11.42 -5.78
C LEU A 59 4.12 -12.64 -5.06
N SER A 60 4.63 -12.45 -3.86
CA SER A 60 5.13 -13.53 -3.00
C SER A 60 3.95 -14.21 -2.30
N VAL A 61 3.90 -15.54 -2.36
CA VAL A 61 2.87 -16.37 -1.75
C VAL A 61 3.47 -17.16 -0.61
N PHE A 62 2.88 -17.07 0.58
CA PHE A 62 3.32 -17.76 1.78
C PHE A 62 2.23 -18.71 2.26
N THR A 63 2.63 -19.90 2.71
CA THR A 63 1.76 -20.70 3.59
C THR A 63 1.87 -20.18 5.02
N LEU A 64 0.76 -20.25 5.75
CA LEU A 64 0.69 -19.94 7.17
C LEU A 64 0.53 -21.24 7.97
N ASP A 65 1.31 -21.42 9.03
CA ASP A 65 1.09 -22.50 10.01
C ASP A 65 0.01 -22.14 11.04
N GLU A 66 -0.25 -23.02 12.01
CA GLU A 66 -1.27 -22.82 13.05
C GLU A 66 -1.02 -21.56 13.91
N ASP A 67 0.23 -21.13 14.03
CA ASP A 67 0.63 -19.92 14.75
C ASP A 67 0.66 -18.67 13.84
N GLY A 68 0.29 -18.81 12.57
CA GLY A 68 0.29 -17.75 11.56
C GLY A 68 1.69 -17.40 11.05
N LYS A 69 2.68 -18.28 11.22
CA LYS A 69 4.04 -18.04 10.76
C LYS A 69 4.13 -18.26 9.24
N PRO A 70 4.62 -17.26 8.47
CA PRO A 70 4.72 -17.38 7.03
C PRO A 70 5.93 -18.22 6.61
N THR A 71 5.72 -19.13 5.65
CA THR A 71 6.77 -19.83 4.90
C THR A 71 6.57 -19.57 3.42
N LEU A 72 7.60 -19.05 2.73
CA LEU A 72 7.51 -18.74 1.30
C LEU A 72 7.23 -20.03 0.51
N ALA A 73 6.12 -20.05 -0.22
CA ALA A 73 5.72 -21.15 -1.07
C ALA A 73 6.14 -20.93 -2.52
N THR A 74 5.89 -19.74 -3.06
CA THR A 74 6.26 -19.37 -4.43
C THR A 74 6.30 -17.85 -4.62
N ASP A 75 6.91 -17.41 -5.72
CA ASP A 75 6.85 -16.05 -6.23
C ASP A 75 6.24 -16.06 -7.63
N ILE A 76 5.22 -15.23 -7.84
CA ILE A 76 4.57 -15.06 -9.14
C ILE A 76 5.07 -13.74 -9.74
N SER A 77 5.77 -13.80 -10.87
CA SER A 77 6.24 -12.59 -11.57
C SER A 77 5.07 -11.77 -12.10
N VAL A 78 5.11 -10.47 -11.86
CA VAL A 78 4.12 -9.48 -12.32
C VAL A 78 4.79 -8.34 -13.08
N GLY A 79 4.08 -7.23 -13.32
CA GLY A 79 4.67 -6.04 -13.93
C GLY A 79 5.66 -5.33 -13.01
N ILE A 80 6.23 -4.23 -13.52
CA ILE A 80 7.29 -3.49 -12.84
C ILE A 80 6.71 -2.59 -11.75
N GLU A 81 7.37 -2.64 -10.59
CA GLU A 81 7.04 -1.88 -9.39
C GLU A 81 5.58 -2.12 -8.95
N PRO A 82 5.23 -3.35 -8.54
CA PRO A 82 3.93 -3.62 -7.99
C PRO A 82 3.77 -2.87 -6.65
N VAL A 83 2.62 -2.22 -6.45
CA VAL A 83 2.37 -1.35 -5.27
C VAL A 83 1.08 -1.69 -4.52
N SER A 84 0.18 -2.44 -5.12
CA SER A 84 -1.08 -2.83 -4.50
C SER A 84 -1.61 -4.13 -5.07
N MET A 85 -2.42 -4.84 -4.30
CA MET A 85 -3.16 -6.01 -4.75
C MET A 85 -4.55 -6.09 -4.11
N ALA A 86 -5.43 -6.82 -4.79
CA ALA A 86 -6.70 -7.26 -4.22
C ALA A 86 -7.02 -8.70 -4.68
N LEU A 87 -7.54 -9.51 -3.77
CA LEU A 87 -8.17 -10.78 -4.11
C LEU A 87 -9.56 -10.48 -4.68
N ARG A 88 -9.83 -10.92 -5.92
CA ARG A 88 -11.19 -10.88 -6.50
C ARG A 88 -11.99 -12.08 -5.99
N THR A 89 -11.33 -13.24 -5.96
CA THR A 89 -11.87 -14.52 -5.50
C THR A 89 -10.77 -15.28 -4.76
N GLN A 90 -11.07 -16.50 -4.30
CA GLN A 90 -10.08 -17.40 -3.70
C GLN A 90 -8.99 -17.86 -4.67
N THR A 91 -9.22 -17.74 -5.98
CA THR A 91 -8.32 -18.25 -7.03
C THR A 91 -7.84 -17.16 -7.98
N GLU A 92 -8.28 -15.90 -7.81
CA GLU A 92 -7.91 -14.79 -8.68
C GLU A 92 -7.48 -13.56 -7.87
N ALA A 93 -6.30 -13.04 -8.18
CA ALA A 93 -5.77 -11.79 -7.64
C ALA A 93 -5.46 -10.80 -8.75
N TRP A 94 -5.64 -9.51 -8.47
CA TRP A 94 -5.23 -8.43 -9.36
C TRP A 94 -4.14 -7.61 -8.68
N VAL A 95 -3.04 -7.37 -9.38
CA VAL A 95 -1.86 -6.64 -8.87
C VAL A 95 -1.64 -5.38 -9.70
N VAL A 96 -1.55 -4.23 -9.04
CA VAL A 96 -1.30 -2.94 -9.66
C VAL A 96 0.20 -2.71 -9.80
N ASN A 97 0.65 -2.49 -11.04
CA ASN A 97 2.05 -2.28 -11.42
C ASN A 97 2.26 -0.81 -11.77
N HIS A 98 2.93 -0.08 -10.88
CA HIS A 98 3.00 1.38 -10.91
C HIS A 98 3.86 1.93 -12.06
N ILE A 99 5.00 1.30 -12.40
CA ILE A 99 5.84 1.75 -13.53
C ILE A 99 5.36 1.18 -14.86
N SER A 100 4.76 -0.01 -14.84
CA SER A 100 4.25 -0.63 -16.06
C SER A 100 2.87 -0.14 -16.49
N ASP A 101 2.30 0.85 -15.81
CA ASP A 101 0.99 1.46 -16.12
C ASP A 101 -0.15 0.44 -16.31
N SER A 102 -0.06 -0.66 -15.56
CA SER A 102 -0.89 -1.84 -15.82
C SER A 102 -1.28 -2.61 -14.57
N ILE A 103 -2.20 -3.55 -14.75
CA ILE A 103 -2.63 -4.53 -13.75
C ILE A 103 -2.30 -5.91 -14.28
N SER A 104 -1.72 -6.75 -13.43
CA SER A 104 -1.58 -8.19 -13.68
C SER A 104 -2.76 -8.92 -13.06
N VAL A 105 -3.54 -9.65 -13.87
CA VAL A 105 -4.57 -10.59 -13.41
C VAL A 105 -3.93 -11.96 -13.27
N ILE A 106 -4.03 -12.55 -12.10
CA ILE A 106 -3.29 -13.74 -11.69
C ILE A 106 -4.27 -14.86 -11.38
N ASP A 107 -4.04 -16.02 -11.98
CA ASP A 107 -4.59 -17.28 -11.52
C ASP A 107 -3.70 -17.83 -10.40
N LEU A 108 -4.24 -17.88 -9.19
CA LEU A 108 -3.52 -18.27 -7.98
C LEU A 108 -3.34 -19.79 -7.86
N GLU A 109 -4.13 -20.59 -8.56
CA GLU A 109 -3.97 -22.06 -8.57
C GLU A 109 -2.83 -22.46 -9.51
N LEU A 110 -2.78 -21.82 -10.68
CA LEU A 110 -1.72 -22.02 -11.67
C LEU A 110 -0.43 -21.26 -11.33
N GLY A 111 -0.55 -20.19 -10.54
CA GLY A 111 0.58 -19.34 -10.16
C GLY A 111 1.12 -18.52 -11.33
N VAL A 112 0.24 -18.08 -12.24
CA VAL A 112 0.64 -17.35 -13.46
C VAL A 112 -0.26 -16.15 -13.73
N VAL A 113 0.31 -15.13 -14.37
CA VAL A 113 -0.45 -14.00 -14.92
C VAL A 113 -1.22 -14.48 -16.15
N THR A 114 -2.54 -14.38 -16.12
CA THR A 114 -3.45 -14.78 -17.22
C THR A 114 -3.83 -13.60 -18.11
N SER A 115 -3.75 -12.38 -17.61
CA SER A 115 -4.06 -11.16 -18.37
C SER A 115 -3.29 -9.96 -17.84
N THR A 116 -3.03 -8.99 -18.72
CA THR A 116 -2.45 -7.69 -18.36
C THR A 116 -3.36 -6.58 -18.88
N ILE A 117 -3.84 -5.72 -17.98
CA ILE A 117 -4.78 -4.64 -18.29
C ILE A 117 -4.03 -3.31 -18.22
N GLN A 118 -4.12 -2.49 -19.27
CA GLN A 118 -3.55 -1.14 -19.26
C GLN A 118 -4.54 -0.17 -18.60
N VAL A 119 -4.10 0.60 -17.60
CA VAL A 119 -5.00 1.36 -16.70
C VAL A 119 -4.64 2.85 -16.55
N GLY A 120 -3.72 3.34 -17.39
CA GLY A 120 -3.26 4.73 -17.37
C GLY A 120 -2.03 4.93 -16.50
N ASP A 121 -1.47 6.14 -16.55
CA ASP A 121 -0.13 6.43 -15.99
C ASP A 121 -0.11 6.40 -14.45
N ARG A 122 0.90 5.71 -13.90
CA ARG A 122 1.15 5.51 -12.46
C ARG A 122 -0.11 5.08 -11.70
N PRO A 123 -0.59 3.84 -11.89
CA PRO A 123 -1.70 3.36 -11.11
C PRO A 123 -1.28 3.10 -9.65
N GLY A 124 -2.17 3.42 -8.72
CA GLY A 124 -1.83 3.45 -7.29
C GLY A 124 -2.43 2.32 -6.46
N ASP A 125 -3.71 2.02 -6.66
CA ASP A 125 -4.47 1.10 -5.82
C ASP A 125 -5.67 0.51 -6.56
N ILE A 126 -6.16 -0.63 -6.08
CA ILE A 126 -7.31 -1.35 -6.64
C ILE A 126 -8.25 -1.83 -5.55
N VAL A 127 -9.56 -1.69 -5.77
CA VAL A 127 -10.61 -2.34 -4.97
C VAL A 127 -11.73 -2.87 -5.87
N PHE A 128 -12.45 -3.88 -5.38
CA PHE A 128 -13.66 -4.41 -6.02
C PHE A 128 -14.92 -3.90 -5.30
N ALA A 129 -15.91 -3.42 -6.06
CA ALA A 129 -17.17 -2.92 -5.52
C ALA A 129 -18.29 -2.94 -6.58
N GLY A 130 -19.53 -2.72 -6.17
CA GLY A 130 -20.70 -2.57 -7.04
C GLY A 130 -21.55 -3.84 -7.21
N ASN A 131 -22.72 -3.66 -7.81
CA ASN A 131 -23.60 -4.74 -8.28
C ASN A 131 -24.19 -4.34 -9.65
N PRO A 132 -23.70 -4.89 -10.77
CA PRO A 132 -22.64 -5.91 -10.86
C PRO A 132 -21.28 -5.39 -10.36
N ALA A 133 -20.43 -6.29 -9.86
CA ALA A 133 -19.11 -5.95 -9.35
C ALA A 133 -18.20 -5.41 -10.48
N ARG A 134 -17.33 -4.47 -10.12
CA ARG A 134 -16.35 -3.79 -10.98
C ARG A 134 -15.05 -3.60 -10.21
N ALA A 135 -13.94 -3.50 -10.93
CA ALA A 135 -12.68 -3.05 -10.35
C ALA A 135 -12.58 -1.52 -10.47
N PHE A 136 -12.15 -0.88 -9.39
CA PHE A 136 -11.87 0.54 -9.33
C PHE A 136 -10.38 0.71 -9.12
N VAL A 137 -9.72 1.47 -9.99
CA VAL A 137 -8.27 1.63 -9.97
C VAL A 137 -7.90 3.09 -10.09
N THR A 138 -7.06 3.59 -9.20
CA THR A 138 -6.56 4.96 -9.30
C THR A 138 -5.51 5.05 -10.40
N SER A 139 -5.61 6.06 -11.27
CA SER A 139 -4.51 6.53 -12.11
C SER A 139 -4.10 7.91 -11.60
N MET A 140 -2.89 7.98 -11.03
CA MET A 140 -2.46 9.12 -10.23
C MET A 140 -2.20 10.34 -11.10
N THR A 141 -1.46 10.18 -12.20
CA THR A 141 -1.09 11.31 -13.06
C THR A 141 -2.29 11.82 -13.84
N GLU A 142 -3.18 10.93 -14.29
CA GLU A 142 -4.40 11.31 -15.01
C GLU A 142 -5.47 11.93 -14.10
N ARG A 143 -5.32 11.82 -12.78
CA ARG A 143 -6.31 12.26 -11.77
C ARG A 143 -7.67 11.60 -11.98
N THR A 144 -7.67 10.30 -12.20
CA THR A 144 -8.88 9.52 -12.45
C THR A 144 -8.94 8.28 -11.57
N VAL A 145 -10.16 7.78 -11.39
CA VAL A 145 -10.41 6.38 -11.05
C VAL A 145 -10.98 5.70 -12.29
N GLN A 146 -10.26 4.71 -12.81
CA GLN A 146 -10.70 3.85 -13.89
C GLN A 146 -11.67 2.81 -13.31
N VAL A 147 -12.80 2.60 -13.97
CA VAL A 147 -13.77 1.55 -13.64
C VAL A 147 -13.69 0.49 -14.72
N ILE A 148 -13.34 -0.73 -14.32
CA ILE A 148 -13.03 -1.84 -15.22
C ILE A 148 -14.09 -2.93 -15.05
N ASP A 149 -14.60 -3.43 -16.17
CA ASP A 149 -15.45 -4.62 -16.20
C ASP A 149 -14.62 -5.89 -15.93
N LEU A 150 -15.12 -6.75 -15.04
CA LEU A 150 -14.36 -7.90 -14.55
C LEU A 150 -14.27 -9.06 -15.54
N ASP A 151 -15.14 -9.10 -16.54
CA ASP A 151 -15.20 -10.21 -17.49
C ASP A 151 -14.54 -9.82 -18.82
N SER A 152 -14.78 -8.60 -19.31
CA SER A 152 -14.14 -8.11 -20.53
C SER A 152 -12.76 -7.50 -20.31
N HIS A 153 -12.42 -7.13 -19.05
CA HIS A 153 -11.22 -6.37 -18.69
C HIS A 153 -11.14 -4.98 -19.36
N GLU A 154 -12.27 -4.45 -19.85
CA GLU A 154 -12.31 -3.13 -20.48
C GLU A 154 -12.59 -2.02 -19.45
N ILE A 155 -11.98 -0.86 -19.65
CA ILE A 155 -12.32 0.36 -18.90
C ILE A 155 -13.67 0.87 -19.41
N VAL A 156 -14.71 0.67 -18.62
CA VAL A 156 -16.08 1.09 -18.94
C VAL A 156 -16.40 2.52 -18.50
N HIS A 157 -15.64 3.06 -17.53
CA HIS A 157 -15.83 4.43 -17.08
C HIS A 157 -14.54 5.05 -16.52
N ARG A 158 -14.45 6.38 -16.57
CA ARG A 158 -13.36 7.16 -15.98
C ARG A 158 -13.95 8.26 -15.10
N VAL A 159 -13.75 8.15 -13.79
CA VAL A 159 -14.22 9.15 -12.83
C VAL A 159 -13.11 10.16 -12.61
N HIS A 160 -13.33 11.41 -13.00
CA HIS A 160 -12.37 12.48 -12.71
C HIS A 160 -12.37 12.81 -11.21
N ILE A 161 -11.19 12.88 -10.61
CA ILE A 161 -11.01 13.24 -9.21
C ILE A 161 -10.50 14.69 -9.14
N PRO A 162 -11.22 15.61 -8.48
CA PRO A 162 -10.83 17.01 -8.37
C PRO A 162 -9.72 17.19 -7.32
N GLY A 163 -8.55 16.65 -7.61
CA GLY A 163 -7.34 16.69 -6.81
C GLY A 163 -6.16 16.03 -7.53
N ASN A 164 -4.94 16.35 -7.12
CA ASN A 164 -3.72 15.68 -7.59
C ASN A 164 -3.60 14.28 -6.98
N ASP A 165 -2.93 13.36 -7.67
CA ASP A 165 -2.52 12.05 -7.12
C ASP A 165 -3.59 11.34 -6.26
N PRO A 166 -4.77 11.00 -6.81
CA PRO A 166 -5.65 10.05 -6.14
C PRO A 166 -4.86 8.77 -5.91
N ARG A 167 -4.63 8.39 -4.65
CA ARG A 167 -3.69 7.32 -4.31
C ARG A 167 -4.43 6.05 -3.90
N THR A 168 -4.99 6.03 -2.70
CA THR A 168 -5.58 4.81 -2.12
C THR A 168 -7.10 4.82 -2.27
N LEU A 169 -7.66 3.63 -2.36
CA LEU A 169 -9.10 3.39 -2.44
C LEU A 169 -9.57 2.65 -1.19
N LEU A 170 -10.86 2.75 -0.89
CA LEU A 170 -11.50 1.89 0.09
C LEU A 170 -12.92 1.59 -0.37
N ALA A 171 -13.25 0.32 -0.56
CA ALA A 171 -14.62 -0.09 -0.79
C ALA A 171 -15.38 -0.20 0.55
N SER A 172 -16.64 0.21 0.58
CA SER A 172 -17.51 -0.08 1.72
C SER A 172 -17.80 -1.57 1.80
N VAL A 173 -18.06 -2.08 3.02
CA VAL A 173 -18.36 -3.50 3.25
C VAL A 173 -19.55 -4.00 2.43
N ASP A 174 -20.55 -3.14 2.20
CA ASP A 174 -21.72 -3.46 1.35
C ASP A 174 -21.44 -3.32 -0.16
N GLY A 175 -20.22 -2.95 -0.54
CA GLY A 175 -19.78 -2.75 -1.92
C GLY A 175 -20.44 -1.56 -2.64
N LYS A 176 -21.22 -0.71 -1.95
CA LYS A 176 -22.00 0.36 -2.61
C LYS A 176 -21.24 1.68 -2.75
N ARG A 177 -20.12 1.85 -2.04
CA ARG A 177 -19.32 3.06 -2.07
C ARG A 177 -17.85 2.71 -2.23
N VAL A 178 -17.15 3.57 -2.96
CA VAL A 178 -15.69 3.58 -3.02
C VAL A 178 -15.24 4.98 -2.60
N TRP A 179 -14.39 5.04 -1.59
CA TRP A 179 -13.72 6.26 -1.16
C TRP A 179 -12.34 6.35 -1.81
N VAL A 180 -11.89 7.58 -2.09
CA VAL A 180 -10.59 7.86 -2.69
C VAL A 180 -9.83 8.80 -1.77
N ALA A 181 -8.64 8.40 -1.33
CA ALA A 181 -7.72 9.28 -0.63
C ALA A 181 -6.84 10.00 -1.65
N ILE A 182 -6.75 11.31 -1.53
CA ILE A 182 -6.06 12.17 -2.49
C ILE A 182 -4.77 12.68 -1.86
N TYR A 183 -3.64 12.51 -2.55
CA TYR A 183 -2.33 13.00 -2.12
C TYR A 183 -2.00 14.35 -2.76
N ARG A 184 -1.17 15.19 -2.14
CA ARG A 184 -0.75 16.51 -2.72
C ARG A 184 -1.92 17.40 -3.18
N SER A 185 -3.07 17.29 -2.52
CA SER A 185 -4.23 18.14 -2.78
C SER A 185 -4.48 19.06 -1.60
N GLY A 186 -4.61 20.35 -1.91
CA GLY A 186 -5.07 21.35 -0.95
C GLY A 186 -6.56 21.21 -0.70
N ASN A 187 -7.03 21.79 0.40
CA ASN A 187 -8.44 21.98 0.75
C ASN A 187 -9.16 23.03 -0.11
N LYS A 188 -8.71 23.24 -1.37
CA LYS A 188 -9.15 24.31 -2.27
C LYS A 188 -9.12 25.71 -1.63
N THR A 189 -8.07 26.03 -0.88
CA THR A 189 -7.89 27.40 -0.37
C THR A 189 -6.72 28.11 -1.01
N THR A 190 -6.84 29.43 -1.18
CA THR A 190 -5.75 30.33 -1.57
C THR A 190 -5.59 31.45 -0.54
N VAL A 191 -4.45 32.16 -0.59
CA VAL A 191 -4.16 33.31 0.27
C VAL A 191 -4.37 34.58 -0.54
N VAL A 192 -5.25 35.45 -0.07
CA VAL A 192 -5.39 36.82 -0.56
C VAL A 192 -4.43 37.70 0.24
N PRO A 193 -3.52 38.45 -0.40
CA PRO A 193 -2.57 39.28 0.33
C PRO A 193 -3.29 40.45 1.01
N HIS A 194 -2.68 40.96 2.09
CA HIS A 194 -3.22 42.08 2.87
C HIS A 194 -3.47 43.35 2.04
N THR A 195 -2.79 43.50 0.89
CA THR A 195 -2.92 44.64 -0.01
C THR A 195 -4.26 44.70 -0.74
N ILE A 196 -4.98 43.58 -0.86
CA ILE A 196 -6.30 43.49 -1.52
C ILE A 196 -7.36 42.80 -0.64
N SER A 197 -7.00 42.41 0.58
CA SER A 197 -7.93 41.80 1.54
C SER A 197 -8.77 42.88 2.25
N PRO A 198 -10.03 42.58 2.63
CA PRO A 198 -10.82 43.48 3.45
C PRO A 198 -10.15 43.68 4.82
N ARG A 199 -10.25 44.90 5.36
CA ARG A 199 -9.71 45.19 6.69
C ARG A 199 -10.47 44.40 7.75
N PRO A 200 -9.78 43.88 8.79
CA PRO A 200 -10.46 43.26 9.92
C PRO A 200 -11.42 44.25 10.59
N PRO A 201 -12.51 43.76 11.20
CA PRO A 201 -13.40 44.61 11.99
C PRO A 201 -12.61 45.30 13.10
N LYS A 202 -13.02 46.53 13.44
CA LYS A 202 -12.41 47.29 14.53
C LYS A 202 -12.48 46.47 15.83
N PRO A 203 -11.39 46.39 16.63
CA PRO A 203 -11.42 45.75 17.93
C PRO A 203 -12.56 46.30 18.79
N THR A 204 -13.23 45.42 19.54
CA THR A 204 -14.31 45.80 20.47
C THR A 204 -13.79 46.54 21.70
N ASN A 205 -12.49 46.45 21.99
CA ASN A 205 -11.82 47.26 22.99
C ASN A 205 -11.17 48.48 22.31
N ASP A 206 -11.67 49.67 22.62
CA ASP A 206 -11.19 50.95 22.06
C ASP A 206 -9.81 51.39 22.58
N GLU A 207 -9.28 50.76 23.62
CA GLU A 207 -7.92 51.01 24.14
C GLU A 207 -6.82 50.32 23.30
N LEU A 208 -7.21 49.36 22.44
CA LEU A 208 -6.27 48.64 21.59
C LEU A 208 -5.93 49.44 20.32
N PRO A 209 -4.72 49.28 19.77
CA PRO A 209 -4.39 49.84 18.46
C PRO A 209 -5.33 49.27 17.38
N PRO A 210 -5.46 49.97 16.23
CA PRO A 210 -6.21 49.45 15.09
C PRO A 210 -5.73 48.06 14.69
N ALA A 211 -6.65 47.22 14.22
CA ALA A 211 -6.30 45.91 13.72
C ALA A 211 -5.27 46.06 12.57
N PRO A 212 -4.17 45.30 12.59
CA PRO A 212 -3.19 45.32 11.51
C PRO A 212 -3.81 44.82 10.20
N ASP A 213 -3.25 45.23 9.06
CA ASP A 213 -3.62 44.64 7.77
C ASP A 213 -3.24 43.16 7.77
N GLN A 214 -4.16 42.28 7.36
CA GLN A 214 -3.99 40.84 7.36
C GLN A 214 -4.35 40.29 5.98
N GLY A 215 -3.66 39.22 5.57
CA GLY A 215 -4.16 38.38 4.48
C GLY A 215 -5.29 37.48 4.96
N ILE A 216 -6.11 37.01 4.04
CA ILE A 216 -7.18 36.04 4.34
C ILE A 216 -6.97 34.75 3.55
N ILE A 217 -7.40 33.63 4.14
CA ILE A 217 -7.49 32.34 3.45
C ILE A 217 -8.93 32.23 2.94
N VAL A 218 -9.10 32.12 1.63
CA VAL A 218 -10.41 32.00 0.96
C VAL A 218 -10.47 30.71 0.18
N GLN A 219 -11.66 30.27 -0.20
CA GLN A 219 -11.78 29.20 -1.18
C GLN A 219 -11.25 29.68 -2.54
N THR A 220 -10.55 28.82 -3.27
CA THR A 220 -10.01 29.15 -4.61
C THR A 220 -11.10 29.42 -5.65
N ASP A 221 -12.33 29.03 -5.39
CA ASP A 221 -13.53 29.24 -6.21
C ASP A 221 -14.52 30.25 -5.60
N ASP A 222 -14.12 30.97 -4.54
CA ASP A 222 -14.86 32.14 -4.04
C ASP A 222 -14.72 33.27 -5.07
N PRO A 223 -15.80 33.69 -5.75
CA PRO A 223 -15.74 34.64 -6.88
C PRO A 223 -15.26 36.04 -6.51
#